data_AF-A1RAP8-F1
#
_entry.id   AF-A1RAP8-F1
#
_cell.length_a   1.000
_cell.length_b   1.000
_cell.length_c   1.000
_cell.angle_alpha   90.00
_cell.angle_beta   90.00
_cell.angle_gamma   90.00
#
_symmetry.space_group_name_H-M   'P 1'
#
loop_
_entity.id
_entity.type
_entity.pdbx_description
1 polymer ?
#
loop_
_entity_poly.entity_id
_entity_poly.type
_entity_poly.pdbx_seq_one_letter_code
_entity_poly.pdbx_strand_id
1 'polypeptide(L)'
;MAAAWSIREGFRSGPDPDALRRPFFYAALVVFAVVVLAEVGMSLLLGQTAVEPVSAADANKLGVPLDVFRSLQRPGADPPGAGIGFLAFLDGLLLFTVVMLGLSLIMDLRTYGRVQGIATLIVTLLWVIAAFLTAMLALAKLFLMIGLFVAAPFGTIAYLALWGSFPKGQAAAILGMLLVLKIVFAVLLILSQPKFLKVTGLVVLLAVSVLLQVILGIIHGFLPGPLVSIGDQFWALITVVVALVWALIMLIASIPAIINALRVSGSAGD
;
A
#
# COMPACT_ATOMS: atom_id res chain seq x y z
N MET A 1 -25.13 -8.19 19.33
CA MET A 1 -26.28 -8.33 18.41
C MET A 1 -27.02 -7.03 18.09
N ALA A 2 -26.84 -5.92 18.82
CA ALA A 2 -27.53 -4.64 18.54
C ALA A 2 -26.87 -3.73 17.49
N ALA A 3 -25.59 -3.94 17.13
CA ALA A 3 -24.87 -3.08 16.18
C ALA A 3 -25.18 -3.36 14.69
N ALA A 4 -25.84 -4.47 14.38
CA ALA A 4 -26.16 -4.86 13.00
C ALA A 4 -27.39 -4.15 12.41
N TRP A 5 -28.19 -3.45 13.23
CA TRP A 5 -29.43 -2.80 12.81
C TRP A 5 -29.27 -1.31 12.43
N SER A 6 -28.24 -0.62 12.94
CA SER A 6 -28.00 0.81 12.69
C SER A 6 -27.52 1.12 11.25
N ILE A 7 -26.98 0.13 10.54
CA ILE A 7 -26.49 0.29 9.16
C ILE A 7 -27.64 0.40 8.14
N ARG A 8 -28.85 -0.08 8.47
CA ARG A 8 -29.98 -0.13 7.51
C ARG A 8 -30.77 1.17 7.35
N GLU A 9 -30.73 2.10 8.31
CA GLU A 9 -31.60 3.28 8.26
C GLU A 9 -30.97 4.50 7.56
N GLY A 10 -29.64 4.55 7.43
CA GLY A 10 -28.94 5.68 6.79
C GLY A 10 -28.88 5.65 5.25
N PHE A 11 -29.28 4.54 4.62
CA PHE A 11 -29.08 4.28 3.18
C PHE A 11 -30.36 4.27 2.34
N ARG A 12 -31.53 4.57 2.93
CA ARG A 12 -32.81 4.56 2.18
C ARG A 12 -32.94 5.69 1.16
N SER A 13 -32.13 6.74 1.31
CA SER A 13 -31.81 7.66 0.21
C SER A 13 -30.35 7.39 -0.17
N GLY A 14 -30.12 6.95 -1.39
CA GLY A 14 -28.76 6.95 -1.93
C GLY A 14 -28.15 8.37 -1.83
N PRO A 15 -26.84 8.52 -2.03
CA PRO A 15 -26.30 9.74 -2.61
C PRO A 15 -27.30 10.31 -3.61
N ASP A 16 -27.80 11.54 -3.41
CA ASP A 16 -28.53 12.19 -4.50
C ASP A 16 -27.51 12.28 -5.64
N PRO A 17 -27.75 11.65 -6.80
CA PRO A 17 -26.79 11.71 -7.91
C PRO A 17 -26.52 13.17 -8.34
N ASP A 18 -27.46 14.07 -8.02
CA ASP A 18 -27.39 15.51 -8.24
C ASP A 18 -26.51 16.27 -7.22
N ALA A 19 -26.16 15.64 -6.09
CA ALA A 19 -25.25 16.21 -5.08
C ALA A 19 -23.77 15.85 -5.31
N LEU A 20 -23.49 14.90 -6.22
CA LEU A 20 -22.12 14.49 -6.52
C LEU A 20 -21.46 15.51 -7.43
N ARG A 21 -20.42 16.17 -6.93
CA ARG A 21 -19.61 17.08 -7.75
C ARG A 21 -18.57 16.26 -8.53
N ARG A 22 -19.05 15.62 -9.62
CA ARG A 22 -18.30 14.75 -10.54
C ARG A 22 -16.87 15.20 -10.87
N PRO A 23 -16.57 16.48 -11.21
CA PRO A 23 -15.20 16.89 -11.52
C PRO A 23 -14.23 16.66 -10.35
N PHE A 24 -14.64 16.91 -9.10
CA PHE A 24 -13.79 16.66 -7.94
C PHE A 24 -13.59 15.17 -7.68
N PHE A 25 -14.61 14.35 -7.96
CA PHE A 25 -14.48 12.89 -7.84
C PHE A 25 -13.46 12.32 -8.81
N TYR A 26 -13.56 12.70 -10.10
CA TYR A 26 -12.60 12.23 -11.11
C TYR A 26 -11.19 12.75 -10.83
N ALA A 27 -11.05 14.00 -10.39
CA ALA A 27 -9.76 14.52 -9.95
C ALA A 27 -9.19 13.72 -8.77
N ALA A 28 -10.01 13.38 -7.76
CA ALA A 28 -9.59 12.54 -6.64
C ALA A 28 -9.08 11.17 -7.11
N LEU A 29 -9.82 10.53 -8.02
CA LEU A 29 -9.47 9.21 -8.57
C LEU A 29 -8.16 9.26 -9.37
N VAL A 30 -7.96 10.29 -10.19
CA VAL A 30 -6.72 10.48 -10.95
C VAL A 30 -5.54 10.75 -10.01
N VAL A 31 -5.69 11.67 -9.05
CA VAL A 31 -4.63 11.99 -8.08
C VAL A 31 -4.24 10.75 -7.29
N PHE A 32 -5.21 9.96 -6.83
CA PHE A 32 -4.93 8.77 -6.05
C PHE A 32 -4.40 7.60 -6.89
N ALA A 33 -4.83 7.49 -8.15
CA ALA A 33 -4.19 6.58 -9.10
C ALA A 33 -2.72 6.96 -9.32
N VAL A 34 -2.38 8.25 -9.38
CA VAL A 34 -0.99 8.71 -9.45
C VAL A 34 -0.21 8.34 -8.18
N VAL A 35 -0.83 8.42 -6.99
CA VAL A 35 -0.20 7.95 -5.74
C VAL A 35 0.14 6.47 -5.83
N VAL A 36 -0.84 5.62 -6.17
CA VAL A 36 -0.63 4.17 -6.29
C VAL A 36 0.38 3.86 -7.39
N LEU A 37 0.32 4.54 -8.54
CA LEU A 37 1.28 4.36 -9.62
C LEU A 37 2.67 4.89 -9.26
N ALA A 38 2.81 5.88 -8.38
CA ALA A 38 4.11 6.31 -7.88
C ALA A 38 4.68 5.27 -6.90
N GLU A 39 3.87 4.72 -6.00
CA GLU A 39 4.28 3.67 -5.07
C GLU A 39 4.60 2.35 -5.80
N VAL A 40 3.77 1.93 -6.76
CA VAL A 40 3.98 0.76 -7.62
C VAL A 40 5.04 1.01 -8.67
N GLY A 41 5.01 2.14 -9.37
CA GLY A 41 5.91 2.48 -10.48
C GLY A 41 7.34 2.68 -10.02
N MET A 42 7.58 3.29 -8.86
CA MET A 42 8.91 3.25 -8.27
C MET A 42 9.36 1.83 -7.90
N SER A 43 8.44 0.88 -7.80
CA SER A 43 8.75 -0.55 -7.58
C SER A 43 8.83 -1.36 -8.90
N LEU A 44 8.08 -0.96 -9.94
CA LEU A 44 7.85 -1.71 -11.20
C LEU A 44 8.64 -1.16 -12.40
N LEU A 45 8.68 0.17 -12.59
CA LEU A 45 9.43 0.82 -13.66
C LEU A 45 10.94 0.72 -13.44
N LEU A 46 11.35 0.54 -12.18
CA LEU A 46 12.75 0.51 -11.82
C LEU A 46 13.32 -0.91 -11.68
N GLY A 47 12.53 -1.93 -11.32
CA GLY A 47 13.09 -3.22 -10.89
C GLY A 47 14.24 -3.03 -9.87
N GLN A 48 14.21 -1.87 -9.21
CA GLN A 48 15.19 -1.23 -8.36
C GLN A 48 14.33 -0.37 -7.43
N THR A 49 14.63 -0.36 -6.16
CA THR A 49 13.91 0.48 -5.20
C THR A 49 14.15 1.96 -5.50
N ALA A 50 13.33 2.85 -4.94
CA ALA A 50 13.43 4.32 -5.06
C ALA A 50 14.72 4.93 -4.47
N VAL A 51 15.70 4.10 -4.17
CA VAL A 51 16.91 4.44 -3.46
C VAL A 51 18.07 4.07 -4.38
N GLU A 52 19.10 4.89 -4.44
CA GLU A 52 20.29 4.53 -5.21
C GLU A 52 21.09 3.43 -4.48
N PRO A 53 21.75 2.52 -5.22
CA PRO A 53 22.68 1.57 -4.62
C PRO A 53 23.79 2.32 -3.88
N VAL A 54 24.34 1.69 -2.82
CA VAL A 54 25.38 2.30 -1.98
C VAL A 54 26.51 2.85 -2.85
N SER A 55 26.92 4.10 -2.64
CA SER A 55 28.01 4.69 -3.42
C SER A 55 29.37 4.17 -2.92
N ALA A 56 30.36 4.06 -3.80
CA ALA A 56 31.71 3.64 -3.41
C ALA A 56 32.34 4.58 -2.36
N ALA A 57 32.00 5.87 -2.44
CA ALA A 57 32.45 6.86 -1.47
C ALA A 57 31.82 6.64 -0.09
N ASP A 58 30.53 6.30 -0.02
CA ASP A 58 29.85 6.05 1.26
C ASP A 58 30.24 4.70 1.86
N ALA A 59 30.44 3.68 1.03
CA ALA A 59 31.01 2.40 1.46
C ALA A 59 32.39 2.59 2.10
N ASN A 60 33.26 3.40 1.49
CA ASN A 60 34.59 3.69 2.04
C ASN A 60 34.51 4.46 3.37
N LYS A 61 33.60 5.43 3.52
CA LYS A 61 33.36 6.11 4.81
C LYS A 61 32.91 5.16 5.91
N LEU A 62 32.23 4.07 5.56
CA LEU A 62 31.77 3.04 6.48
C LEU A 62 32.84 1.96 6.74
N GLY A 63 34.05 2.12 6.21
CA GLY A 63 35.16 1.17 6.40
C GLY A 63 35.06 -0.09 5.54
N VAL A 64 34.24 -0.10 4.50
CA VAL A 64 34.13 -1.22 3.56
C VAL A 64 35.30 -1.16 2.55
N PRO A 65 36.12 -2.22 2.44
CA PRO A 65 37.16 -2.30 1.42
C PRO A 65 36.58 -2.21 0.01
N LEU A 66 37.19 -1.41 -0.87
CA LEU A 66 36.66 -1.13 -2.21
C LEU A 66 36.59 -2.38 -3.11
N ASP A 67 37.50 -3.33 -2.91
CA ASP A 67 37.53 -4.64 -3.58
C ASP A 67 36.32 -5.51 -3.19
N VAL A 68 35.99 -5.53 -1.90
CA VAL A 68 34.79 -6.22 -1.39
C VAL A 68 33.53 -5.54 -1.91
N PHE A 69 33.47 -4.21 -1.87
CA PHE A 69 32.33 -3.46 -2.39
C PHE A 69 32.07 -3.73 -3.88
N ARG A 70 33.12 -3.70 -4.72
CA ARG A 70 33.00 -3.96 -6.16
C ARG A 70 32.59 -5.40 -6.50
N SER A 71 32.99 -6.37 -5.68
CA SER A 71 32.60 -7.78 -5.88
C SER A 71 31.16 -8.07 -5.49
N LEU A 72 30.59 -7.29 -4.56
CA LEU A 72 29.20 -7.41 -4.11
C LEU A 72 28.22 -6.57 -4.94
N GLN A 73 28.67 -5.46 -5.54
CA GLN A 73 27.88 -4.71 -6.51
C GLN A 73 27.80 -5.47 -7.85
N ARG A 74 26.86 -6.42 -7.95
CA ARG A 74 26.43 -6.92 -9.26
C ARG A 74 25.63 -5.84 -9.99
N PRO A 75 25.75 -5.71 -11.31
CA PRO A 75 24.81 -4.91 -12.10
C PRO A 75 23.38 -5.40 -11.82
N GLY A 76 22.52 -4.54 -11.29
CA GLY A 76 21.15 -4.89 -10.92
C GLY A 76 20.93 -5.37 -9.47
N ALA A 77 21.89 -5.15 -8.55
CA ALA A 77 21.62 -5.35 -7.13
C ALA A 77 20.52 -4.38 -6.65
N ASP A 78 19.40 -4.94 -6.17
CA ASP A 78 18.25 -4.16 -5.70
C ASP A 78 18.68 -3.19 -4.60
N PRO A 79 18.47 -1.88 -4.80
CA PRO A 79 18.89 -0.91 -3.82
C PRO A 79 18.12 -0.98 -2.49
N PRO A 80 18.60 -0.29 -1.44
CA PRO A 80 17.97 -0.28 -0.13
C PRO A 80 16.67 0.54 -0.06
N GLY A 81 15.48 -0.10 -0.07
CA GLY A 81 14.24 0.60 0.32
C GLY A 81 12.94 -0.06 -0.18
N ALA A 82 12.31 -0.90 0.64
CA ALA A 82 11.05 -1.56 0.31
C ALA A 82 9.82 -0.85 0.90
N GLY A 83 10.01 -0.02 1.93
CA GLY A 83 8.90 0.56 2.70
C GLY A 83 7.90 1.34 1.86
N ILE A 84 8.38 2.18 0.93
CA ILE A 84 7.52 3.00 0.07
C ILE A 84 6.70 2.12 -0.88
N GLY A 85 7.34 1.14 -1.52
CA GLY A 85 6.65 0.23 -2.44
C GLY A 85 5.56 -0.60 -1.76
N PHE A 86 5.73 -0.92 -0.47
CA PHE A 86 4.78 -1.72 0.28
C PHE A 86 3.52 -0.93 0.68
N LEU A 87 3.57 0.41 0.72
CA LEU A 87 2.38 1.24 0.91
C LEU A 87 1.35 1.01 -0.22
N ALA A 88 1.80 0.65 -1.42
CA ALA A 88 0.95 0.35 -2.56
C ALA A 88 -0.06 -0.77 -2.28
N PHE A 89 0.24 -1.70 -1.37
CA PHE A 89 -0.72 -2.75 -0.99
C PHE A 89 -1.94 -2.16 -0.27
N LEU A 90 -1.73 -1.19 0.61
CA LEU A 90 -2.83 -0.58 1.33
C LEU A 90 -3.55 0.45 0.44
N ASP A 91 -2.78 1.23 -0.31
CA ASP A 91 -3.31 2.27 -1.20
C ASP A 91 -4.04 1.67 -2.40
N GLY A 92 -3.59 0.53 -2.94
CA GLY A 92 -4.31 -0.20 -3.97
C GLY A 92 -5.70 -0.64 -3.50
N LEU A 93 -5.83 -1.12 -2.25
CA LEU A 93 -7.13 -1.44 -1.64
C LEU A 93 -8.00 -0.19 -1.45
N LEU A 94 -7.38 0.93 -1.07
CA LEU A 94 -8.09 2.20 -0.93
C LEU A 94 -8.63 2.68 -2.27
N LEU A 95 -7.81 2.65 -3.32
CA LEU A 95 -8.18 3.02 -4.68
C LEU A 95 -9.31 2.12 -5.16
N PHE A 96 -9.20 0.80 -4.98
CA PHE A 96 -10.26 -0.14 -5.29
C PHE A 96 -11.58 0.23 -4.59
N THR A 97 -11.52 0.55 -3.29
CA THR A 97 -12.71 0.95 -2.51
C THR A 97 -13.37 2.21 -3.08
N VAL A 98 -12.58 3.23 -3.43
CA VAL A 98 -13.06 4.48 -4.00
C VAL A 98 -13.66 4.27 -5.38
N VAL A 99 -13.01 3.45 -6.23
CA VAL A 99 -13.51 3.10 -7.56
C VAL A 99 -14.85 2.38 -7.45
N MET A 100 -14.98 1.40 -6.56
CA MET A 100 -16.24 0.70 -6.33
C MET A 100 -17.32 1.65 -5.82
N LEU A 101 -16.99 2.55 -4.90
CA LEU A 101 -17.91 3.58 -4.42
C LEU A 101 -18.38 4.51 -5.55
N GLY A 102 -17.48 4.92 -6.45
CA GLY A 102 -17.83 5.71 -7.64
C GLY A 102 -18.73 4.93 -8.60
N LEU A 103 -18.45 3.65 -8.81
CA LEU A 103 -19.23 2.78 -9.67
C LEU A 103 -20.68 2.62 -9.18
N SER A 104 -20.88 2.66 -7.86
CA SER A 104 -22.21 2.62 -7.23
C SER A 104 -23.12 3.79 -7.61
N LEU A 105 -22.54 4.89 -8.12
CA LEU A 105 -23.26 6.11 -8.49
C LEU A 105 -23.69 6.12 -9.95
N ILE A 106 -23.07 5.26 -10.76
CA ILE A 106 -23.31 5.17 -12.21
C ILE A 106 -24.21 3.96 -12.52
N MET A 107 -24.07 2.88 -11.75
CA MET A 107 -24.76 1.62 -12.01
C MET A 107 -26.01 1.45 -11.16
N ASP A 108 -27.02 0.80 -11.74
CA ASP A 108 -28.20 0.35 -10.99
C ASP A 108 -27.83 -0.60 -9.86
N LEU A 109 -28.53 -0.51 -8.73
CA LEU A 109 -28.24 -1.27 -7.50
C LEU A 109 -28.12 -2.78 -7.74
N ARG A 110 -28.91 -3.35 -8.65
CA ARG A 110 -28.89 -4.79 -8.96
C ARG A 110 -27.61 -5.21 -9.68
N THR A 111 -27.17 -4.41 -10.64
CA THR A 111 -25.94 -4.69 -11.40
C THR A 111 -24.72 -4.37 -10.55
N TYR A 112 -24.76 -3.27 -9.79
CA TYR A 112 -23.71 -2.88 -8.87
C TYR A 112 -23.43 -3.96 -7.82
N GLY A 113 -24.45 -4.51 -7.16
CA GLY A 113 -24.25 -5.56 -6.15
C GLY A 113 -23.58 -6.82 -6.70
N ARG A 114 -23.86 -7.20 -7.95
CA ARG A 114 -23.23 -8.34 -8.62
C ARG A 114 -21.77 -8.05 -8.99
N VAL A 115 -21.53 -6.91 -9.64
CA VAL A 115 -20.18 -6.49 -10.05
C VAL A 115 -19.30 -6.28 -8.82
N GLN A 116 -19.80 -5.63 -7.77
CA GLN A 116 -19.08 -5.44 -6.52
C GLN A 116 -18.71 -6.77 -5.88
N GLY A 117 -19.64 -7.73 -5.79
CA GLY A 117 -19.36 -9.03 -5.20
C GLY A 117 -18.24 -9.77 -5.93
N ILE A 118 -18.35 -9.87 -7.27
CA ILE A 118 -17.38 -10.57 -8.12
C ILE A 118 -16.02 -9.86 -8.10
N ALA A 119 -16.01 -8.54 -8.33
CA ALA A 119 -14.78 -7.75 -8.35
C ALA A 119 -14.06 -7.79 -7.00
N THR A 120 -14.80 -7.67 -5.88
CA THR A 120 -14.21 -7.74 -4.54
C THR A 120 -13.61 -9.11 -4.29
N LEU A 121 -14.30 -10.20 -4.65
CA LEU A 121 -13.77 -11.56 -4.51
C LEU A 121 -12.45 -11.73 -5.27
N ILE A 122 -12.43 -11.38 -6.57
CA ILE A 122 -11.25 -11.55 -7.42
C ILE A 122 -10.10 -10.70 -6.91
N VAL A 123 -10.33 -9.40 -6.68
CA VAL A 123 -9.29 -8.47 -6.25
C VAL A 123 -8.73 -8.89 -4.89
N THR A 124 -9.59 -9.18 -3.91
CA THR A 124 -9.12 -9.56 -2.56
C THR A 124 -8.41 -10.91 -2.54
N LEU A 125 -8.84 -11.88 -3.35
CA LEU A 125 -8.13 -13.16 -3.47
C LEU A 125 -6.72 -12.95 -4.04
N LEU A 126 -6.59 -12.19 -5.13
CA LEU A 126 -5.28 -11.85 -5.70
C LEU A 126 -4.44 -11.04 -4.70
N TRP A 127 -5.06 -10.12 -3.97
CA TRP A 127 -4.37 -9.30 -2.96
C TRP A 127 -3.84 -10.12 -1.80
N VAL A 128 -4.61 -11.09 -1.31
CA VAL A 128 -4.19 -12.02 -0.24
C VAL A 128 -2.96 -12.81 -0.70
N ILE A 129 -2.99 -13.37 -1.92
CA ILE A 129 -1.86 -14.13 -2.47
C ILE A 129 -0.63 -13.23 -2.62
N ALA A 130 -0.79 -12.05 -3.25
CA ALA A 130 0.31 -11.11 -3.47
C ALA A 130 0.91 -10.63 -2.15
N ALA A 131 0.09 -10.23 -1.18
CA ALA A 131 0.54 -9.76 0.13
C ALA A 131 1.23 -10.88 0.92
N PHE A 132 0.71 -12.11 0.87
CA PHE A 132 1.33 -13.27 1.54
C PHE A 132 2.72 -13.59 0.97
N LEU A 133 2.84 -13.71 -0.36
CA LEU A 133 4.13 -13.98 -1.01
C LEU A 133 5.14 -12.86 -0.75
N THR A 134 4.69 -11.61 -0.84
CA THR A 134 5.54 -10.44 -0.59
C THR A 134 5.96 -10.35 0.87
N ALA A 135 5.11 -10.73 1.82
CA ALA A 135 5.44 -10.82 3.24
C ALA A 135 6.51 -11.89 3.51
N MET A 136 6.43 -13.05 2.85
CA MET A 136 7.48 -14.09 2.95
C MET A 136 8.82 -13.60 2.43
N LEU A 137 8.84 -12.91 1.28
CA LEU A 137 10.05 -12.32 0.71
C LEU A 137 10.63 -11.23 1.61
N ALA A 138 9.78 -10.36 2.14
CA ALA A 138 10.17 -9.30 3.08
C ALA A 138 10.79 -9.88 4.35
N LEU A 139 10.20 -10.95 4.89
CA LEU A 139 10.70 -11.64 6.08
C LEU A 139 12.05 -12.31 5.80
N ALA A 140 12.20 -13.00 4.68
CA ALA A 140 13.47 -13.61 4.27
C ALA A 140 14.57 -12.55 4.11
N LYS A 141 14.25 -11.42 3.47
CA LYS A 141 15.18 -10.29 3.30
C LYS A 141 15.55 -9.67 4.66
N LEU A 142 14.59 -9.50 5.57
CA LEU A 142 14.85 -8.98 6.91
C LEU A 142 15.81 -9.89 7.70
N PHE A 143 15.59 -11.20 7.69
CA PHE A 143 16.49 -12.16 8.34
C PHE A 143 17.89 -12.17 7.71
N LEU A 144 17.99 -12.06 6.39
CA LEU A 144 19.27 -11.93 5.70
C LEU A 144 20.01 -10.66 6.16
N MET A 145 19.32 -9.52 6.22
CA MET A 145 19.90 -8.25 6.65
C MET A 145 20.39 -8.29 8.09
N ILE A 146 19.57 -8.80 9.01
CA ILE A 146 19.95 -8.95 10.43
C ILE A 146 21.10 -9.96 10.57
N GLY A 147 21.03 -11.09 9.88
CA GLY A 147 22.06 -12.13 9.91
C GLY A 147 23.41 -11.62 9.44
N LEU A 148 23.44 -10.87 8.34
CA LEU A 148 24.68 -10.24 7.86
C LEU A 148 25.17 -9.16 8.83
N PHE A 149 24.29 -8.31 9.34
CA PHE A 149 24.69 -7.25 10.28
C PHE A 149 25.37 -7.80 11.54
N VAL A 150 24.85 -8.89 12.12
CA VAL A 150 25.36 -9.50 13.36
C VAL A 150 26.58 -10.41 13.13
N ALA A 151 26.78 -10.92 11.91
CA ALA A 151 27.89 -11.83 11.58
C ALA A 151 29.24 -11.11 11.44
N ALA A 152 29.73 -10.51 12.53
CA ALA A 152 31.01 -9.82 12.55
C ALA A 152 32.19 -10.80 12.39
N PRO A 153 33.27 -10.40 11.67
CA PRO A 153 33.44 -9.13 10.96
C PRO A 153 32.92 -9.16 9.50
N PHE A 154 32.96 -10.33 8.85
CA PHE A 154 32.79 -10.42 7.39
C PHE A 154 31.35 -10.17 6.93
N GLY A 155 30.36 -10.67 7.66
CA GLY A 155 28.95 -10.43 7.35
C GLY A 155 28.58 -8.95 7.51
N THR A 156 29.11 -8.29 8.54
CA THR A 156 28.85 -6.86 8.78
C THR A 156 29.41 -6.01 7.64
N ILE A 157 30.60 -6.35 7.12
CA ILE A 157 31.18 -5.67 5.95
C ILE A 157 30.30 -5.88 4.72
N ALA A 158 29.82 -7.10 4.47
CA ALA A 158 28.90 -7.38 3.35
C ALA A 158 27.57 -6.62 3.49
N TYR A 159 27.04 -6.52 4.71
CA TYR A 159 25.85 -5.74 5.01
C TYR A 159 26.08 -4.25 4.71
N LEU A 160 27.18 -3.66 5.19
CA LEU A 160 27.50 -2.26 4.96
C LEU A 160 27.72 -1.95 3.47
N ALA A 161 28.30 -2.90 2.74
CA ALA A 161 28.48 -2.78 1.29
C ALA A 161 27.16 -2.73 0.51
N LEU A 162 26.14 -3.46 0.98
CA LEU A 162 24.86 -3.61 0.27
C LEU A 162 23.77 -2.64 0.77
N TRP A 163 23.69 -2.38 2.08
CA TRP A 163 22.62 -1.63 2.73
C TRP A 163 23.11 -0.52 3.68
N GLY A 164 24.43 -0.29 3.77
CA GLY A 164 25.02 0.62 4.75
C GLY A 164 24.69 2.10 4.53
N SER A 165 24.38 2.50 3.29
CA SER A 165 23.90 3.86 2.99
C SER A 165 22.43 3.85 2.57
N PHE A 166 21.65 4.75 3.17
CA PHE A 166 20.26 4.98 2.83
C PHE A 166 20.05 6.47 2.53
N PRO A 167 19.54 6.87 1.34
CA PRO A 167 19.36 8.25 0.94
C PRO A 167 18.09 8.81 1.58
N LYS A 168 18.19 9.11 2.88
CA LYS A 168 17.08 9.64 3.69
C LYS A 168 16.42 10.87 3.07
N GLY A 169 17.21 11.74 2.42
CA GLY A 169 16.70 12.95 1.77
C GLY A 169 15.76 12.65 0.60
N GLN A 170 16.14 11.70 -0.27
CA GLN A 170 15.29 11.28 -1.39
C GLN A 170 14.03 10.58 -0.88
N ALA A 171 14.18 9.66 0.07
CA ALA A 171 13.05 8.96 0.70
C ALA A 171 12.07 9.94 1.35
N ALA A 172 12.56 10.95 2.08
CA ALA A 172 11.74 11.98 2.69
C ALA A 172 11.03 12.86 1.65
N ALA A 173 11.70 13.22 0.56
CA ALA A 173 11.08 13.99 -0.53
C ALA A 173 9.93 13.22 -1.18
N ILE A 174 10.12 11.93 -1.45
CA ILE A 174 9.07 11.09 -2.05
C ILE A 174 7.92 10.88 -1.07
N LEU A 175 8.20 10.53 0.18
CA LEU A 175 7.17 10.38 1.21
C LEU A 175 6.42 11.70 1.44
N GLY A 176 7.09 12.85 1.38
CA GLY A 176 6.44 14.16 1.46
C GLY A 176 5.51 14.42 0.29
N MET A 177 5.97 14.16 -0.94
CA MET A 177 5.16 14.29 -2.15
C MET A 177 3.92 13.38 -2.11
N LEU A 178 4.09 12.10 -1.76
CA LEU A 178 2.98 11.14 -1.62
C LEU A 178 1.99 11.61 -0.56
N LEU A 179 2.47 12.15 0.57
CA LEU A 179 1.61 12.60 1.66
C LEU A 179 0.76 13.80 1.20
N VAL A 180 1.37 14.76 0.50
CA VAL A 180 0.65 15.90 -0.09
C VAL A 180 -0.42 15.40 -1.06
N LEU A 181 -0.09 14.45 -1.94
CA LEU A 181 -1.07 13.88 -2.87
C LEU A 181 -2.22 13.17 -2.14
N LYS A 182 -1.96 12.45 -1.04
CA LYS A 182 -3.00 11.82 -0.20
C LYS A 182 -3.90 12.86 0.49
N ILE A 183 -3.32 13.98 0.94
CA ILE A 183 -4.09 15.09 1.51
C ILE A 183 -4.97 15.74 0.43
N VAL A 184 -4.42 16.01 -0.76
CA VAL A 184 -5.18 16.54 -1.89
C VAL A 184 -6.32 15.59 -2.27
N PHE A 185 -6.04 14.28 -2.34
CA PHE A 185 -7.06 13.25 -2.54
C PHE A 185 -8.16 13.32 -1.48
N ALA A 186 -7.81 13.38 -0.19
CA ALA A 186 -8.76 13.46 0.90
C ALA A 186 -9.65 14.71 0.79
N VAL A 187 -9.06 15.88 0.50
CA VAL A 187 -9.79 17.14 0.30
C VAL A 187 -10.72 17.04 -0.91
N LEU A 188 -10.24 16.54 -2.05
CA LEU A 188 -11.07 16.36 -3.24
C LEU A 188 -12.23 15.40 -3.00
N LEU A 189 -12.02 14.33 -2.23
CA LEU A 189 -13.05 13.37 -1.87
C LEU A 189 -14.13 14.00 -0.99
N ILE A 190 -13.74 14.86 -0.04
CA ILE A 190 -14.67 15.63 0.79
C ILE A 190 -15.46 16.63 -0.05
N LEU A 191 -14.79 17.38 -0.93
CA LEU A 191 -15.41 18.36 -1.84
C LEU A 191 -16.35 17.69 -2.85
N SER A 192 -16.02 16.48 -3.28
CA SER A 192 -16.85 15.66 -4.16
C SER A 192 -18.17 15.30 -3.49
N GLN A 193 -18.11 14.70 -2.29
CA GLN A 193 -19.28 14.34 -1.52
C GLN A 193 -18.97 14.07 -0.03
N PRO A 194 -19.49 14.87 0.92
CA PRO A 194 -19.25 14.66 2.35
C PRO A 194 -19.78 13.33 2.88
N LYS A 195 -20.78 12.73 2.22
CA LYS A 195 -21.34 11.42 2.61
C LYS A 195 -20.28 10.30 2.52
N PHE A 196 -19.22 10.44 1.74
CA PHE A 196 -18.15 9.44 1.69
C PHE A 196 -17.39 9.30 3.01
N LEU A 197 -17.29 10.37 3.80
CA LEU A 197 -16.71 10.30 5.15
C LEU A 197 -17.58 9.53 6.14
N LYS A 198 -18.83 9.19 5.80
CA LYS A 198 -19.67 8.32 6.62
C LYS A 198 -19.36 6.84 6.39
N VAL A 199 -18.60 6.50 5.35
CA VAL A 199 -18.18 5.12 5.08
C VAL A 199 -16.98 4.81 5.97
N THR A 200 -17.24 4.22 7.14
CA THR A 200 -16.20 3.93 8.15
C THR A 200 -15.02 3.15 7.58
N GLY A 201 -15.28 2.16 6.72
CA GLY A 201 -14.21 1.37 6.09
C GLY A 201 -13.26 2.22 5.25
N LEU A 202 -13.79 3.18 4.48
CA LEU A 202 -12.99 4.09 3.66
C LEU A 202 -12.15 5.03 4.52
N VAL A 203 -12.77 5.65 5.54
CA VAL A 203 -12.09 6.60 6.43
C VAL A 203 -10.98 5.92 7.22
N VAL A 204 -11.23 4.73 7.77
CA VAL A 204 -10.22 3.98 8.51
C VAL A 204 -9.08 3.57 7.58
N LEU A 205 -9.37 3.06 6.38
CA LEU A 205 -8.32 2.65 5.44
C LEU A 205 -7.44 3.84 5.01
N LEU A 206 -8.05 5.00 4.75
CA LEU A 206 -7.33 6.24 4.45
C LEU A 206 -6.48 6.71 5.64
N ALA A 207 -7.05 6.71 6.85
CA ALA A 207 -6.31 7.11 8.06
C ALA A 207 -5.12 6.17 8.33
N VAL A 208 -5.30 4.86 8.17
CA VAL A 208 -4.24 3.86 8.32
C VAL A 208 -3.16 4.05 7.25
N SER A 209 -3.52 4.33 5.99
CA SER A 209 -2.56 4.64 4.93
C SER A 209 -1.66 5.82 5.28
N VAL A 210 -2.28 6.93 5.68
CA VAL A 210 -1.55 8.14 6.09
C VAL A 210 -0.69 7.87 7.32
N LEU A 211 -1.23 7.15 8.31
CA LEU A 211 -0.50 6.83 9.53
C LEU A 211 0.73 5.96 9.25
N LEU A 212 0.59 4.90 8.45
CA LEU A 212 1.71 4.02 8.10
C LEU A 212 2.81 4.78 7.36
N GLN A 213 2.43 5.69 6.47
CA GLN A 213 3.39 6.53 5.75
C GLN A 213 4.10 7.55 6.66
N VAL A 214 3.37 8.19 7.57
CA VAL A 214 3.96 9.13 8.54
C VAL A 214 4.95 8.42 9.45
N ILE A 215 4.58 7.24 9.97
CA ILE A 215 5.49 6.45 10.81
C ILE A 215 6.73 6.01 10.02
N LEU A 216 6.58 5.59 8.75
CA LEU A 216 7.72 5.27 7.89
C LEU A 216 8.69 6.46 7.76
N GLY A 217 8.16 7.66 7.52
CA GLY A 217 8.97 8.88 7.46
C GLY A 217 9.71 9.17 8.78
N ILE A 218 9.06 8.95 9.92
CA ILE A 218 9.69 9.09 11.24
C ILE A 218 10.82 8.06 11.41
N ILE A 219 10.61 6.80 11.00
CA ILE A 219 11.63 5.74 11.08
C ILE A 219 12.88 6.12 10.26
N HIS A 220 12.70 6.64 9.05
CA HIS A 220 13.81 7.10 8.20
C HIS A 220 14.59 8.27 8.81
N GLY A 221 13.88 9.18 9.50
CA GLY A 221 14.48 10.32 10.18
C GLY A 221 15.24 9.94 11.46
N PHE A 222 14.71 8.99 12.24
CA PHE A 222 15.19 8.65 13.57
C PHE A 222 16.39 7.68 13.57
N LEU A 223 16.39 6.65 12.71
CA LEU A 223 17.42 5.62 12.76
C LEU A 223 18.77 6.09 12.18
N PRO A 224 19.92 5.65 12.73
CA PRO A 224 21.23 5.96 12.16
C PRO A 224 21.47 5.18 10.85
N GLY A 225 22.26 5.77 9.93
CA GLY A 225 22.38 5.38 8.51
C GLY A 225 22.20 3.88 8.21
N PRO A 226 23.10 2.99 8.68
CA PRO A 226 22.99 1.56 8.40
C PRO A 226 21.68 0.94 8.91
N LEU A 227 21.27 1.24 10.15
CA LEU A 227 20.06 0.67 10.75
C LEU A 227 18.75 1.11 10.05
N VAL A 228 18.78 2.22 9.29
CA VAL A 228 17.60 2.71 8.56
C VAL A 228 17.11 1.67 7.55
N SER A 229 18.02 0.96 6.87
CA SER A 229 17.66 -0.07 5.90
C SER A 229 16.93 -1.25 6.55
N ILE A 230 17.33 -1.65 7.77
CA ILE A 230 16.62 -2.69 8.54
C ILE A 230 15.25 -2.17 9.01
N GLY A 231 15.19 -0.93 9.51
CA GLY A 231 13.96 -0.30 9.94
C GLY A 231 12.93 -0.15 8.82
N ASP A 232 13.39 0.25 7.63
CA ASP A 232 12.56 0.34 6.42
C ASP A 232 11.98 -1.03 6.04
N GLN A 233 12.80 -2.08 6.00
CA GLN A 233 12.36 -3.43 5.64
C GLN A 233 11.39 -4.02 6.68
N PHE A 234 11.64 -3.76 7.98
CA PHE A 234 10.73 -4.15 9.05
C PHE A 234 9.38 -3.44 8.94
N TRP A 235 9.39 -2.14 8.65
CA TRP A 235 8.16 -1.38 8.47
C TRP A 235 7.38 -1.79 7.21
N ALA A 236 8.09 -2.13 6.13
CA ALA A 236 7.50 -2.74 4.94
C ALA A 236 6.73 -4.01 5.32
N LEU A 237 7.33 -4.91 6.10
CA LEU A 237 6.67 -6.13 6.58
C LEU A 237 5.39 -5.84 7.39
N ILE A 238 5.44 -4.87 8.30
CA ILE A 238 4.23 -4.44 9.04
C ILE A 238 3.14 -3.95 8.09
N THR A 239 3.51 -3.11 7.12
CA THR A 239 2.58 -2.52 6.16
C THR A 239 1.86 -3.59 5.34
N VAL A 240 2.58 -4.58 4.81
CA VAL A 240 1.95 -5.67 4.04
C VAL A 240 1.11 -6.59 4.93
N VAL A 241 1.48 -6.80 6.19
CA VAL A 241 0.65 -7.56 7.15
C VAL A 241 -0.66 -6.82 7.41
N VAL A 242 -0.64 -5.50 7.60
CA VAL A 242 -1.86 -4.68 7.76
C VAL A 242 -2.73 -4.78 6.50
N ALA A 243 -2.13 -4.68 5.32
CA ALA A 243 -2.86 -4.82 4.05
C ALA A 243 -3.44 -6.24 3.87
N LEU A 244 -2.72 -7.29 4.27
CA LEU A 244 -3.19 -8.68 4.24
C LEU A 244 -4.41 -8.87 5.15
N VAL A 245 -4.36 -8.35 6.38
CA VAL A 245 -5.50 -8.38 7.31
C VAL A 245 -6.70 -7.68 6.70
N TRP A 246 -6.50 -6.52 6.07
CA TRP A 246 -7.59 -5.79 5.43
C TRP A 246 -8.18 -6.54 4.23
N ALA A 247 -7.33 -7.15 3.39
CA ALA A 247 -7.76 -7.98 2.27
C ALA A 247 -8.57 -9.20 2.75
N LEU A 248 -8.17 -9.84 3.85
CA LEU A 248 -8.93 -10.94 4.47
C LEU A 248 -10.30 -10.48 4.97
N ILE A 249 -10.38 -9.32 5.62
CA ILE A 249 -11.66 -8.75 6.06
C ILE A 249 -12.58 -8.52 4.86
N MET A 250 -12.06 -7.93 3.77
CA MET A 250 -12.85 -7.71 2.55
C MET A 250 -13.25 -9.00 1.84
N LEU A 251 -12.37 -10.02 1.83
CA LEU A 251 -12.65 -11.34 1.28
C LEU A 251 -13.82 -12.01 2.03
N ILE A 252 -13.78 -12.01 3.36
CA ILE A 252 -14.87 -12.53 4.21
C ILE A 252 -16.17 -11.75 3.96
N ALA A 253 -16.08 -10.42 3.87
CA ALA A 253 -17.23 -9.55 3.60
C ALA A 253 -17.84 -9.76 2.20
N SER A 254 -17.13 -10.39 1.26
CA SER A 254 -17.64 -10.69 -0.08
C SER A 254 -18.57 -11.92 -0.12
N ILE A 255 -18.49 -12.82 0.87
CA ILE A 255 -19.26 -14.08 0.92
C ILE A 255 -20.78 -13.87 0.78
N PRO A 256 -21.44 -12.94 1.51
CA PRO A 256 -22.88 -12.73 1.37
C PRO A 256 -23.28 -12.26 -0.04
N ALA A 257 -22.45 -11.45 -0.70
CA ALA A 257 -22.70 -10.99 -2.06
C ALA A 257 -22.69 -12.15 -3.06
N ILE A 258 -21.78 -13.11 -2.88
CA ILE A 258 -21.68 -14.33 -3.69
C ILE A 258 -22.92 -15.20 -3.50
N ILE A 259 -23.34 -15.44 -2.25
CA ILE A 259 -24.53 -16.24 -1.96
C ILE A 259 -25.77 -15.63 -2.64
N ASN A 260 -25.92 -14.31 -2.57
CA ASN A 260 -27.02 -13.62 -3.22
C ASN A 260 -26.95 -13.69 -4.76
N ALA A 261 -25.76 -13.60 -5.35
CA ALA A 261 -25.58 -13.76 -6.78
C ALA A 261 -25.98 -15.18 -7.25
N LEU A 262 -25.59 -16.22 -6.52
CA LEU A 262 -25.93 -17.62 -6.83
C LEU A 262 -27.42 -17.90 -6.70
N ARG A 263 -28.08 -17.38 -5.65
CA ARG A 263 -29.53 -17.58 -5.44
C ARG A 263 -30.38 -17.02 -6.57
N VAL A 264 -30.02 -15.86 -7.12
CA VAL A 264 -30.79 -15.24 -8.22
C VAL A 264 -30.63 -16.00 -9.55
N SER A 265 -29.48 -16.64 -9.78
CA SER A 265 -29.28 -17.49 -10.96
C SER A 265 -30.09 -18.79 -10.88
N GLY A 266 -30.29 -19.35 -9.68
CA GLY A 266 -31.13 -20.53 -9.48
C GLY A 266 -32.62 -20.26 -9.73
N SER A 267 -33.11 -19.05 -9.46
CA SER A 267 -34.51 -18.66 -9.70
C SER A 267 -34.83 -18.22 -11.13
N ALA A 268 -33.83 -18.09 -12.00
CA ALA A 268 -34.00 -17.68 -13.40
C ALA A 268 -34.00 -18.88 -14.38
N GLY A 269 -33.89 -20.11 -13.84
CA GLY A 269 -33.87 -21.36 -14.59
C GLY A 269 -35.16 -22.19 -14.52
N ASP A 270 -36.21 -21.66 -13.89
CA ASP A 270 -37.59 -22.18 -13.90
C ASP A 270 -38.50 -21.20 -14.65
#